data_AF-A0A158DFX4-F1
#
_entry.id   AF-A0A158DFX4-F1
#
_cell.length_a   1.000
_cell.length_b   1.000
_cell.length_c   1.000
_cell.angle_alpha   90.00
_cell.angle_beta   90.00
_cell.angle_gamma   90.00
#
_symmetry.space_group_name_H-M   'P 1'
#
loop_
_entity.id
_entity.type
_entity.pdbx_description
1 polymer ?
#
loop_
_entity_poly.entity_id
_entity_poly.type
_entity_poly.pdbx_seq_one_letter_code
_entity_poly.pdbx_strand_id
1 'polypeptide(L)'
;MQYDRVLYLLDDTDANRALIHRDIEVWEYPDGRTQLRAGERALVCRQYDRLTEVDPGAIVECKRLAHVLELAQAVQAQRDNRSIGTAPSRTHRGAEVRTPRRASGTKKQRELTQQDLEATMKALHEHKRGAASVKDSSAVNKR
;
A
#
# COMPACT_ATOMS: atom_id res chain seq x y z
N MET A 1 1.94 -7.00 17.03
CA MET A 1 1.42 -8.20 16.33
C MET A 1 1.18 -7.87 14.87
N GLN A 2 1.33 -8.81 13.94
CA GLN A 2 1.04 -8.57 12.52
C GLN A 2 -0.09 -9.49 12.05
N TYR A 3 -1.14 -8.90 11.48
CA TYR A 3 -2.22 -9.65 10.86
C TYR A 3 -2.55 -8.99 9.52
N ASP A 4 -2.58 -9.82 8.48
CA ASP A 4 -2.86 -9.38 7.11
C ASP A 4 -2.09 -8.13 6.64
N ARG A 5 -0.76 -8.14 6.84
CA ARG A 5 0.18 -7.02 6.57
C ARG A 5 -0.01 -5.75 7.41
N VAL A 6 -1.10 -5.63 8.16
CA VAL A 6 -1.31 -4.57 9.15
C VAL A 6 -0.58 -4.93 10.44
N LEU A 7 0.17 -3.97 10.98
CA LEU A 7 0.79 -4.11 12.29
C LEU A 7 -0.17 -3.54 13.34
N TYR A 8 -0.54 -4.33 14.32
CA TYR A 8 -1.32 -3.90 15.47
C TYR A 8 -0.36 -3.62 16.63
N LEU A 9 -0.34 -2.36 17.05
CA LEU A 9 0.45 -1.83 18.14
C LEU A 9 -0.38 -1.87 19.42
N LEU A 10 0.11 -2.57 20.43
CA LEU A 10 -0.47 -2.59 21.77
C LEU A 10 0.28 -1.57 22.62
N ASP A 11 -0.46 -0.83 23.45
CA ASP A 11 0.18 0.07 24.41
C ASP A 11 1.02 -0.74 25.41
N ASP A 12 2.14 -0.16 25.83
CA ASP A 12 3.08 -0.81 26.72
C ASP A 12 2.57 -0.78 28.17
N THR A 13 1.85 -1.84 28.55
CA THR A 13 1.30 -2.03 29.89
C THR A 13 1.71 -3.40 30.42
N ASP A 14 1.81 -3.55 31.74
CA ASP A 14 2.18 -4.83 32.37
C ASP A 14 1.25 -5.98 31.93
N ALA A 15 -0.04 -5.68 31.81
CA ALA A 15 -1.06 -6.59 31.32
C ALA A 15 -0.83 -7.05 29.87
N ASN A 16 -0.23 -6.22 29.01
CA ASN A 16 0.09 -6.55 27.63
C ASN A 16 1.47 -7.22 27.52
N ARG A 17 2.44 -6.85 28.36
CA ARG A 17 3.74 -7.53 28.45
C ARG A 17 3.59 -8.99 28.85
N ALA A 18 2.64 -9.31 29.73
CA ALA A 18 2.31 -10.68 30.08
C ALA A 18 1.78 -11.53 28.89
N LEU A 19 1.37 -10.90 27.78
CA LEU A 19 0.89 -11.57 26.56
C LEU A 19 2.02 -11.91 25.58
N ILE A 20 3.27 -11.58 25.89
CA ILE A 20 4.40 -11.98 25.05
C ILE A 20 4.45 -13.52 25.01
N HIS A 21 4.60 -14.08 23.81
CA HIS A 21 4.52 -15.53 23.52
C HIS A 21 3.16 -16.19 23.83
N ARG A 22 2.08 -15.42 23.99
CA ARG A 22 0.72 -15.95 24.11
C ARG A 22 -0.04 -15.81 22.80
N ASP A 23 -0.98 -16.73 22.59
CA ASP A 23 -1.86 -16.69 21.44
C ASP A 23 -2.87 -15.54 21.57
N ILE A 24 -3.05 -14.82 20.47
CA ILE A 24 -4.00 -13.72 20.33
C ILE A 24 -4.92 -14.06 19.17
N GLU A 25 -6.22 -14.04 19.44
CA GLU A 25 -7.24 -14.28 18.44
C GLU A 25 -7.57 -12.99 17.67
N VAL A 26 -7.85 -13.15 16.39
CA VAL A 26 -8.26 -12.06 15.50
C VAL A 26 -9.68 -12.32 15.05
N TRP A 27 -10.60 -11.46 15.47
CA TRP A 27 -12.01 -11.53 15.12
C TRP A 27 -12.30 -10.53 14.02
N GLU A 28 -12.85 -11.02 12.90
CA GLU A 28 -13.30 -10.18 11.79
C GLU A 28 -14.82 -10.14 11.76
N TYR A 29 -15.38 -8.95 11.98
CA TYR A 29 -16.82 -8.75 11.95
C TYR A 29 -17.34 -8.48 10.53
N PRO A 30 -18.62 -8.74 10.24
CA PRO A 30 -19.20 -8.47 8.92
C PRO A 30 -19.13 -6.99 8.49
N ASP A 31 -19.12 -6.07 9.46
CA ASP A 31 -19.07 -4.62 9.27
C ASP A 31 -17.71 -4.08 8.82
N GLY A 32 -16.69 -4.95 8.71
CA GLY A 32 -15.35 -4.52 8.36
C GLY A 32 -14.37 -4.50 9.54
N ARG A 33 -14.87 -4.46 10.78
CA ARG A 33 -14.02 -4.25 11.96
C ARG A 33 -13.21 -5.50 12.27
N THR A 34 -11.99 -5.27 12.75
CA THR A 34 -11.11 -6.32 13.25
C THR A 34 -10.82 -6.04 14.72
N GLN A 35 -11.04 -7.05 15.56
CA GLN A 35 -10.78 -6.97 17.00
C GLN A 35 -9.74 -8.02 17.40
N LEU A 36 -8.79 -7.60 18.23
CA LEU A 36 -7.81 -8.51 18.85
C LEU A 36 -8.28 -8.93 20.23
N ARG A 37 -8.16 -10.23 20.55
CA ARG A 37 -8.53 -10.77 21.87
C ARG A 37 -7.45 -11.68 22.43
N ALA A 38 -7.22 -11.57 23.74
CA ALA A 38 -6.43 -12.52 24.51
C ALA A 38 -7.37 -13.28 25.44
N GLY A 39 -7.81 -14.47 25.01
CA GLY A 39 -8.93 -15.18 25.63
C GLY A 39 -10.20 -14.33 25.61
N GLU A 40 -10.81 -14.11 26.77
CA GLU A 40 -12.05 -13.32 26.86
C GLU A 40 -11.81 -11.80 26.79
N ARG A 41 -10.56 -11.33 26.96
CA ARG A 41 -10.24 -9.90 27.01
C ARG A 41 -9.99 -9.31 25.63
N ALA A 42 -10.77 -8.29 25.26
CA ALA A 42 -10.48 -7.48 24.07
C ALA A 42 -9.27 -6.56 24.31
N LEU A 43 -8.37 -6.50 23.33
CA LEU A 43 -7.17 -5.69 23.39
C LEU A 43 -7.39 -4.37 22.65
N VAL A 44 -7.13 -3.26 23.34
CA VAL A 44 -7.05 -1.94 22.71
C VAL A 44 -5.74 -1.87 21.94
N CYS A 45 -5.82 -1.62 20.64
CA CYS A 45 -4.66 -1.55 19.77
C CYS A 45 -4.82 -0.44 18.73
N ARG A 46 -3.69 0.10 18.28
CA ARG A 46 -3.64 1.02 17.15
C ARG A 46 -3.20 0.24 15.92
N GLN A 47 -3.93 0.42 14.83
CA GLN A 47 -3.55 -0.13 13.55
C GLN A 47 -2.47 0.75 12.92
N TYR A 48 -1.37 0.12 12.53
CA TYR A 48 -0.27 0.72 11.80
C TYR A 48 -0.12 0.01 10.47
N ASP A 49 -0.54 0.69 9.41
CA ASP A 49 -0.39 0.19 8.05
C ASP A 49 1.01 0.52 7.51
N ARG A 50 1.77 -0.52 7.16
CA ARG A 50 3.11 -0.40 6.58
C ARG A 50 3.10 -0.15 5.07
N LEU A 51 1.95 -0.29 4.43
CA LEU A 51 1.74 0.00 3.01
C LEU A 51 1.20 1.41 2.80
N THR A 52 1.77 2.40 3.50
CA THR A 52 1.35 3.80 3.35
C THR A 52 1.50 4.23 1.89
N GLU A 53 0.38 4.51 1.23
CA GLU A 53 0.36 5.10 -0.11
C GLU A 53 0.76 6.57 -0.02
N VAL A 54 1.46 7.07 -1.04
CA VAL A 54 1.85 8.48 -1.11
C VAL A 54 0.58 9.31 -1.39
N ASP A 55 0.11 10.07 -0.40
CA ASP A 55 -1.04 10.99 -0.54
C ASP A 55 -0.69 12.18 -1.45
N PRO A 56 -1.23 12.26 -2.70
CA PRO A 56 -0.99 13.37 -3.63
C PRO A 56 -1.55 14.72 -3.14
N GLY A 57 -2.50 14.74 -2.19
CA GLY A 57 -3.18 15.97 -1.75
C GLY A 57 -2.26 16.92 -0.96
N ALA A 58 -1.38 16.38 -0.12
CA ALA A 58 -0.35 17.15 0.59
C ALA A 58 0.80 17.63 -0.32
N ILE A 59 0.84 17.14 -1.57
CA ILE A 59 1.97 17.26 -2.49
C ILE A 59 1.81 18.43 -3.48
N VAL A 60 0.57 18.83 -3.78
CA VAL A 60 0.24 19.86 -4.78
C VAL A 60 0.89 21.23 -4.47
N GLU A 61 1.18 21.52 -3.21
CA GLU A 61 1.84 22.78 -2.83
C GLU A 61 3.36 22.80 -3.11
N CYS A 62 3.99 21.63 -3.27
CA CYS A 62 5.44 21.50 -3.40
C CYS A 62 5.89 21.23 -4.85
N LYS A 63 5.87 22.27 -5.70
CA LYS A 63 6.30 22.20 -7.13
C LYS A 63 7.65 21.51 -7.36
N ARG A 64 8.60 21.64 -6.42
CA ARG A 64 9.95 21.04 -6.52
C ARG A 64 9.99 19.54 -6.24
N LEU A 65 8.98 19.00 -5.55
CA LEU A 65 8.91 17.57 -5.19
C LEU A 65 7.96 16.77 -6.09
N ALA A 66 7.12 17.44 -6.88
CA ALA A 66 6.13 16.80 -7.75
C ALA A 66 6.73 15.67 -8.62
N HIS A 67 7.92 15.88 -9.20
CA HIS A 67 8.57 14.86 -10.04
C HIS A 67 9.03 13.62 -9.25
N VAL A 68 9.59 13.82 -8.05
CA VAL A 68 10.06 12.71 -7.21
C VAL A 68 8.88 11.89 -6.69
N LEU A 69 7.74 12.56 -6.46
CA LEU A 69 6.54 11.93 -5.93
C LEU A 69 5.76 11.17 -7.02
N GLU A 70 5.72 11.70 -8.24
CA GLU A 70 5.23 10.95 -9.41
C GLU A 70 6.06 9.67 -9.63
N LEU A 71 7.39 9.77 -9.49
CA LEU A 71 8.26 8.60 -9.50
C LEU A 71 7.95 7.63 -8.35
N ALA A 72 7.76 8.13 -7.13
CA ALA A 72 7.41 7.30 -5.98
C ALA A 72 6.08 6.56 -6.18
N GLN A 73 5.06 7.23 -6.73
CA GLN A 73 3.77 6.63 -7.07
C GLN A 73 3.91 5.55 -8.15
N ALA A 74 4.65 5.83 -9.22
CA ALA A 74 4.89 4.86 -10.29
C ALA A 74 5.65 3.61 -9.79
N VAL A 75 6.56 3.77 -8.84
CA VAL A 75 7.27 2.66 -8.18
C VAL A 75 6.35 1.93 -7.19
N GLN A 76 5.47 2.65 -6.48
CA GLN A 76 4.46 2.03 -5.61
C GLN A 76 3.47 1.19 -6.41
N ALA A 77 3.06 1.64 -7.60
CA ALA A 77 2.15 0.90 -8.49
C ALA A 77 2.74 -0.44 -8.98
N GLN A 78 4.08 -0.57 -9.01
CA GLN A 78 4.75 -1.83 -9.34
C GLN A 78 4.75 -2.83 -8.18
N ARG A 79 4.36 -2.44 -6.96
CA ARG A 79 4.38 -3.31 -5.78
C ARG A 79 3.15 -4.22 -5.77
N ASP A 80 3.38 -5.50 -5.46
CA ASP A 80 2.32 -6.44 -5.11
C ASP A 80 1.85 -6.18 -3.66
N ASN A 81 0.91 -5.25 -3.50
CA ASN A 81 0.31 -4.87 -2.21
C ASN A 81 -0.80 -5.83 -1.74
N ARG A 82 -1.08 -6.92 -2.45
CA ARG A 82 -2.17 -7.85 -2.10
C ARG A 82 -1.99 -8.44 -0.69
N SER A 83 -3.07 -8.57 0.06
CA SER A 83 -3.16 -9.27 1.35
C SER A 83 -2.40 -10.62 1.37
N ILE A 84 -1.89 -11.03 2.54
CA ILE A 84 -1.18 -12.32 2.69
C ILE A 84 -2.17 -13.46 2.39
N GLY A 85 -1.75 -14.41 1.54
CA GLY A 85 -2.59 -15.55 1.12
C GLY A 85 -3.11 -16.43 2.26
N THR A 86 -2.46 -16.39 3.42
CA THR A 86 -2.85 -17.09 4.66
C THR A 86 -4.01 -16.42 5.41
N ALA A 87 -4.33 -15.15 5.11
CA ALA A 87 -5.49 -14.50 5.70
C ALA A 87 -6.80 -15.08 5.12
N PRO A 88 -7.88 -15.18 5.91
CA PRO A 88 -9.19 -15.65 5.43
C PRO A 88 -9.72 -14.85 4.24
N SER A 89 -10.55 -15.47 3.41
CA SER A 89 -11.26 -14.75 2.35
C SER A 89 -12.30 -13.80 2.95
N ARG A 90 -12.30 -12.55 2.46
CA ARG A 90 -13.29 -11.52 2.83
C ARG A 90 -14.42 -11.39 1.81
N THR A 91 -14.71 -12.46 1.07
CA THR A 91 -15.84 -12.51 0.12
C THR A 91 -17.18 -12.18 0.78
N HIS A 92 -17.32 -12.46 2.08
CA HIS A 92 -18.48 -12.05 2.88
C HIS A 92 -18.67 -10.52 2.98
N ARG A 93 -17.66 -9.72 2.63
CA ARG A 93 -17.71 -8.24 2.58
C ARG A 93 -17.79 -7.68 1.15
N GLY A 94 -18.06 -8.53 0.15
CA GLY A 94 -18.08 -8.13 -1.26
C GLY A 94 -16.70 -7.94 -1.89
N ALA A 95 -15.62 -8.30 -1.17
CA ALA A 95 -14.29 -8.35 -1.76
C ALA A 95 -14.21 -9.50 -2.78
N GLU A 96 -13.54 -9.26 -3.91
CA GLU A 96 -13.41 -10.27 -4.96
C GLU A 96 -12.72 -11.55 -4.46
N VAL A 97 -13.09 -12.69 -5.08
CA VAL A 97 -12.44 -13.97 -4.83
C VAL A 97 -10.96 -13.85 -5.20
N ARG A 98 -10.10 -14.17 -4.23
CA ARG A 98 -8.65 -14.07 -4.40
C ARG A 98 -8.20 -14.96 -5.56
N THR A 99 -7.47 -14.38 -6.50
CA THR A 99 -6.69 -15.15 -7.46
C THR A 99 -5.33 -15.50 -6.83
N PRO A 100 -4.91 -16.78 -6.86
CA PRO A 100 -3.62 -17.19 -6.27
C PRO A 100 -2.42 -16.59 -7.01
N ARG A 101 -2.62 -16.17 -8.27
CA ARG A 101 -1.59 -15.61 -9.15
C ARG A 101 -1.39 -14.13 -8.88
N ARG A 102 -0.13 -13.67 -8.93
CA ARG A 102 0.21 -12.23 -8.85
C ARG A 102 -0.47 -11.44 -9.95
N ALA A 103 -0.85 -10.20 -9.63
CA ALA A 103 -1.27 -9.23 -10.64
C ALA A 103 -0.14 -9.07 -11.67
N SER A 104 -0.50 -9.09 -12.96
CA SER A 104 0.46 -9.03 -14.06
C SER A 104 1.32 -7.76 -13.95
N GLY A 105 2.64 -7.93 -14.04
CA GLY A 105 3.59 -6.81 -13.97
C GLY A 105 3.95 -6.31 -12.57
N THR A 106 3.39 -6.90 -11.49
CA THR A 106 3.73 -6.51 -10.11
C THR A 106 4.85 -7.36 -9.50
N LYS A 107 5.70 -6.72 -8.68
CA LYS A 107 6.86 -7.29 -7.99
C LYS A 107 6.69 -7.24 -6.48
N LYS A 108 7.31 -8.16 -5.72
CA LYS A 108 7.36 -8.02 -4.25
C LYS A 108 8.26 -6.83 -3.91
N GLN A 109 8.01 -6.20 -2.76
CA GLN A 109 8.85 -5.08 -2.30
C GLN A 109 10.36 -5.41 -2.29
N ARG A 110 10.73 -6.64 -1.88
CA ARG A 110 12.14 -7.11 -1.86
C ARG A 110 12.72 -7.46 -3.24
N GLU A 111 11.88 -7.54 -4.26
CA GLU A 111 12.26 -7.82 -5.65
C GLU A 111 12.40 -6.53 -6.47
N LEU A 112 12.01 -5.37 -5.90
CA LEU A 112 12.22 -4.07 -6.53
C LEU A 112 13.69 -3.67 -6.43
N THR A 113 14.31 -3.49 -7.59
CA THR A 113 15.74 -3.19 -7.71
C THR A 113 15.99 -1.75 -8.15
N GLN A 114 17.24 -1.31 -8.12
CA GLN A 114 17.65 -0.02 -8.66
C GLN A 114 17.33 0.10 -10.17
N GLN A 115 17.46 -0.98 -10.93
CA GLN A 115 17.12 -1.00 -12.36
C GLN A 115 15.65 -0.69 -12.61
N ASP A 116 14.76 -1.13 -11.71
CA ASP A 116 13.33 -0.83 -11.79
C ASP A 116 13.07 0.66 -11.57
N LEU A 117 13.77 1.28 -10.62
CA LEU A 117 13.70 2.72 -10.38
C LEU A 117 14.17 3.52 -11.61
N GLU A 118 15.31 3.13 -12.18
CA GLU A 118 15.88 3.79 -13.36
C GLU A 118 14.98 3.64 -14.59
N ALA A 119 14.42 2.45 -14.82
CA ALA A 119 13.47 2.21 -15.90
C ALA A 119 12.20 3.07 -15.74
N THR A 120 11.68 3.17 -14.51
CA THR A 120 10.51 3.99 -14.20
C THR A 120 10.80 5.48 -14.42
N MET A 121 11.98 5.95 -14.02
CA MET A 121 12.42 7.33 -14.23
C MET A 121 12.52 7.66 -15.72
N LYS A 122 13.08 6.75 -16.54
CA LYS A 122 13.14 6.90 -18.00
C LYS A 122 11.76 6.97 -18.63
N ALA A 123 10.85 6.05 -18.26
CA ALA A 123 9.49 6.02 -18.78
C ALA A 123 8.72 7.32 -18.46
N LEU A 124 8.85 7.84 -17.23
CA LEU A 124 8.23 9.12 -16.85
C LEU A 124 8.82 10.31 -17.63
N HIS A 125 10.12 10.29 -17.90
CA HIS A 125 10.78 11.34 -18.69
C HIS A 125 10.30 11.33 -20.15
N GLU A 126 10.19 10.15 -20.76
CA GLU A 126 9.67 9.97 -22.13
C GLU A 126 8.21 10.40 -22.23
N HIS A 127 7.37 10.02 -21.27
CA HIS A 127 5.98 10.44 -21.20
C HIS A 127 5.83 11.97 -21.14
N LYS A 128 6.68 12.66 -20.36
CA LYS A 128 6.69 14.13 -20.30
C LYS A 128 7.19 14.79 -21.59
N ARG A 129 8.21 14.24 -22.25
CA ARG A 129 8.67 14.73 -23.56
C ARG A 129 7.61 14.57 -24.64
N GLY A 130 6.89 13.45 -24.64
CA GLY A 130 5.74 13.22 -25.52
C GLY A 130 4.61 14.22 -25.27
N ALA A 131 4.26 14.45 -24.00
CA ALA A 131 3.23 15.42 -23.61
C ALA A 131 3.59 16.87 -23.98
N ALA A 132 4.87 17.26 -23.92
CA ALA A 132 5.34 18.58 -24.34
C ALA A 132 5.25 18.74 -25.88
N SER A 133 5.67 17.73 -26.65
CA SER A 133 5.61 17.71 -28.12
C SER A 133 4.17 17.83 -28.67
N VAL A 134 3.20 17.17 -28.02
CA VAL A 134 1.78 17.26 -28.40
C VAL A 134 1.18 18.64 -28.10
N LYS A 135 1.64 19.32 -27.04
CA LYS A 135 1.22 20.69 -26.71
C LYS A 135 1.76 21.71 -27.72
N ASP A 136 3.01 21.57 -28.16
CA ASP A 136 3.59 22.46 -29.18
C ASP A 136 2.91 22.30 -30.55
N SER A 137 2.56 21.07 -30.93
CA SER A 137 1.90 20.77 -32.21
C SER A 137 0.45 21.29 -32.27
N SER A 138 -0.26 21.30 -31.13
CA SER A 138 -1.64 21.81 -31.05
C SER A 138 -1.72 23.33 -30.93
N ALA A 139 -0.66 24.01 -30.50
CA ALA A 139 -0.55 25.47 -30.53
C ALA A 139 -0.29 26.02 -31.94
N VAL A 140 0.39 25.26 -32.79
CA VAL A 140 0.65 25.62 -34.20
C VAL A 140 -0.60 25.49 -35.07
N ASN A 141 -1.49 24.55 -34.78
CA ASN A 141 -2.66 24.25 -35.62
C ASN A 141 -3.92 25.09 -35.32
N LYS A 142 -3.75 26.25 -34.65
CA LYS A 142 -4.84 27.11 -34.18
C LYS A 142 -4.77 28.55 -34.72
N ARG A 143 -4.07 28.75 -35.84
CA ARG A 143 -4.02 30.03 -36.58
C ARG A 143 -4.71 29.90 -37.92
#